data_AF-A0A1E9PFR7-F1
#
_entry.id   AF-A0A1E9PFR7-F1
#
_cell.length_a   1.000
_cell.length_b   1.000
_cell.length_c   1.000
_cell.angle_alpha   90.00
_cell.angle_beta   90.00
_cell.angle_gamma   90.00
#
_symmetry.space_group_name_H-M   'P 1'
#
loop_
_entity.id
_entity.type
_entity.pdbx_description
1 polymer ?
#
loop_
_entity_poly.entity_id
_entity_poly.type
_entity_poly.pdbx_seq_one_letter_code
_entity_poly.pdbx_strand_id
1 'polypeptide(L)'
;MSKQVQACQELWAQNKYLVLSKSQKIYLEIREYLKTEDPELAVVEAYIDQAEAMPEDRGQVVNAYQHVWGYFKNRATDQEKADFMQLLSAYRKGEASQDDLAQAVRALLAIYPNAYLERSSLLNKR
;
A
#
# COMPACT_ATOMS: atom_id res chain seq x y z
N MET A 1 3.30 25.37 1.12
CA MET A 1 2.18 24.42 1.09
C MET A 1 1.16 24.86 2.14
N SER A 2 -0.13 24.91 1.78
CA SER A 2 -1.18 25.19 2.77
C SER A 2 -1.30 24.00 3.73
N LYS A 3 -1.88 24.22 4.92
CA LYS A 3 -2.17 23.14 5.88
C LYS A 3 -3.03 22.04 5.26
N GLN A 4 -3.92 22.42 4.35
CA GLN A 4 -4.82 21.51 3.65
C GLN A 4 -4.09 20.62 2.65
N VAL A 5 -3.20 21.19 1.82
CA VAL A 5 -2.37 20.41 0.90
C VAL A 5 -1.51 19.41 1.67
N GLN A 6 -0.93 19.83 2.80
CA GLN A 6 -0.14 18.93 3.64
C GLN A 6 -0.99 17.77 4.20
N ALA A 7 -2.18 18.05 4.72
CA ALA A 7 -3.09 17.02 5.20
C ALA A 7 -3.48 16.01 4.10
N CYS A 8 -3.75 16.48 2.88
CA CYS A 8 -4.04 15.61 1.74
C CYS A 8 -2.87 14.68 1.39
N GLN A 9 -1.64 15.22 1.39
CA GLN A 9 -0.43 14.43 1.13
C GLN A 9 -0.15 13.40 2.23
N GLU A 10 -0.39 13.76 3.49
CA GLU A 10 -0.22 12.84 4.63
C GLU A 10 -1.27 11.72 4.61
N LEU A 11 -2.53 12.05 4.34
CA LEU A 11 -3.60 11.06 4.19
C LEU A 11 -3.30 10.11 3.02
N TRP A 12 -2.89 10.67 1.88
CA TRP A 12 -2.51 9.88 0.71
C TRP A 12 -1.32 8.97 1.00
N ALA A 13 -0.26 9.50 1.62
CA ALA A 13 0.93 8.72 1.95
C ALA A 13 0.62 7.48 2.79
N GLN A 14 -0.31 7.59 3.74
CA GLN A 14 -0.73 6.47 4.59
C GLN A 14 -1.53 5.41 3.81
N ASN A 15 -2.38 5.85 2.87
CA ASN A 15 -3.36 5.00 2.21
C ASN A 15 -2.99 4.53 0.80
N LYS A 16 -1.95 5.07 0.17
CA LYS A 16 -1.67 4.81 -1.24
C LYS A 16 -1.51 3.32 -1.59
N TYR A 17 -0.94 2.51 -0.70
CA TYR A 17 -0.78 1.07 -0.95
C TYR A 17 -2.06 0.28 -0.68
N LEU A 18 -2.91 0.73 0.25
CA LEU A 18 -4.25 0.18 0.42
C LEU A 18 -5.08 0.45 -0.85
N VAL A 19 -5.09 1.70 -1.32
CA VAL A 19 -5.77 2.07 -2.57
C VAL A 19 -5.21 1.28 -3.75
N LEU A 20 -3.88 1.17 -3.87
CA LEU A 20 -3.26 0.38 -4.94
C LEU A 20 -3.66 -1.09 -4.90
N SER A 21 -3.80 -1.67 -3.70
CA SER A 21 -4.23 -3.06 -3.52
C SER A 21 -5.67 -3.32 -3.98
N LYS A 22 -6.47 -2.26 -4.09
CA LYS A 22 -7.87 -2.29 -4.51
C LYS A 22 -8.04 -1.89 -5.97
N SER A 23 -7.38 -0.83 -6.40
CA SER A 23 -7.54 -0.26 -7.74
C SER A 23 -6.38 0.64 -8.14
N GLN A 24 -5.61 0.19 -9.14
CA GLN A 24 -4.62 1.03 -9.81
C GLN A 24 -5.25 2.27 -10.45
N LYS A 25 -6.50 2.18 -10.92
CA LYS A 25 -7.20 3.32 -11.52
C LYS A 25 -7.40 4.44 -10.49
N ILE A 26 -7.99 4.13 -9.34
CA ILE A 26 -8.23 5.12 -8.27
C ILE A 26 -6.90 5.65 -7.73
N TYR A 27 -5.88 4.79 -7.61
CA TYR A 27 -4.53 5.22 -7.23
C TYR A 27 -3.99 6.33 -8.15
N LEU A 28 -4.18 6.19 -9.47
CA LEU A 28 -3.75 7.17 -10.45
C LEU A 28 -4.61 8.44 -10.42
N GLU A 29 -5.92 8.31 -10.19
CA GLU A 29 -6.85 9.44 -10.05
C GLU A 29 -6.49 10.32 -8.85
N ILE A 30 -6.22 9.74 -7.67
CA ILE A 30 -5.74 10.51 -6.50
C ILE A 30 -4.41 11.18 -6.81
N ARG A 31 -3.47 10.45 -7.43
CA ARG A 31 -2.14 11.01 -7.77
C ARG A 31 -2.25 12.20 -8.73
N GLU A 32 -3.19 12.18 -9.66
CA GLU A 32 -3.44 13.31 -10.56
C GLU A 32 -4.12 14.46 -9.82
N TYR A 33 -5.15 14.16 -9.01
CA TYR A 33 -5.87 15.15 -8.22
C TYR A 33 -4.95 15.95 -7.28
N LEU A 34 -4.00 15.29 -6.64
CA LEU A 34 -3.03 15.92 -5.74
C LEU A 34 -2.03 16.87 -6.42
N LYS A 35 -2.04 16.97 -7.76
CA LYS A 35 -1.26 17.97 -8.51
C LYS A 35 -1.96 19.31 -8.67
N THR A 36 -3.24 19.40 -8.31
CA THR A 36 -4.01 20.65 -8.32
C THR A 36 -3.46 21.65 -7.29
N GLU A 37 -3.75 22.94 -7.45
CA GLU A 37 -3.22 23.99 -6.58
C GLU A 37 -3.78 23.91 -5.15
N ASP A 38 -5.05 23.51 -4.99
CA ASP A 38 -5.75 23.45 -3.71
C ASP A 38 -6.61 22.18 -3.59
N PRO A 39 -5.99 20.99 -3.42
CA PRO A 39 -6.73 19.75 -3.19
C PRO A 39 -7.47 19.80 -1.85
N GLU A 40 -8.65 19.21 -1.81
CA GLU A 40 -9.51 19.11 -0.64
C GLU A 40 -9.40 17.75 0.02
N LEU A 41 -9.29 17.75 1.35
CA LEU A 41 -9.13 16.53 2.14
C LEU A 41 -10.31 15.57 1.93
N ALA A 42 -11.54 16.11 1.93
CA ALA A 42 -12.77 15.34 1.75
C ALA A 42 -12.82 14.62 0.39
N VAL A 43 -12.20 15.17 -0.65
CA VAL A 43 -12.14 14.52 -1.97
C VAL A 43 -11.16 13.34 -1.93
N VAL A 44 -10.02 13.49 -1.25
CA VAL A 44 -9.07 12.38 -1.06
C VAL A 44 -9.69 11.26 -0.22
N GLU A 45 -10.43 11.61 0.85
CA GLU A 45 -11.19 10.66 1.66
C GLU A 45 -12.21 9.90 0.81
N ALA A 46 -13.01 10.60 0.00
CA ALA A 46 -14.00 9.97 -0.87
C ALA A 46 -13.38 8.98 -1.88
N TYR A 47 -12.20 9.29 -2.44
CA TYR A 47 -11.49 8.34 -3.30
C TYR A 47 -10.99 7.11 -2.53
N ILE A 48 -10.52 7.29 -1.29
CA ILE A 48 -10.07 6.17 -0.45
C ILE A 48 -11.25 5.27 -0.11
N ASP A 49 -12.39 5.83 0.32
CA ASP A 49 -13.62 5.10 0.62
C ASP A 49 -14.11 4.32 -0.61
N GLN A 50 -14.06 4.95 -1.79
CA GLN A 50 -14.39 4.29 -3.05
C GLN A 50 -13.49 3.08 -3.31
N ALA A 51 -12.19 3.19 -3.07
CA ALA A 51 -11.26 2.08 -3.24
C ALA A 51 -11.50 0.96 -2.22
N GLU A 52 -11.76 1.30 -0.95
CA GLU A 52 -12.05 0.32 0.10
C GLU A 52 -13.32 -0.50 -0.20
N ALA A 53 -14.34 0.14 -0.73
CA ALA A 53 -15.60 -0.48 -1.15
C ALA A 53 -15.45 -1.43 -2.35
N MET A 54 -14.33 -1.39 -3.08
CA MET A 54 -14.10 -2.32 -4.19
C MET A 54 -13.87 -3.75 -3.68
N PRO A 55 -14.37 -4.77 -4.42
CA PRO A 55 -14.07 -6.15 -4.12
C PRO A 55 -12.56 -6.40 -4.18
N GLU A 56 -12.12 -7.43 -3.47
CA GLU A 56 -10.71 -7.84 -3.55
C GLU A 56 -10.35 -8.29 -4.97
N ASP A 57 -9.24 -7.76 -5.48
CA ASP A 57 -8.56 -8.25 -6.67
C ASP A 57 -7.18 -8.77 -6.27
N ARG A 58 -6.97 -10.08 -6.37
CA ARG A 58 -5.70 -10.70 -5.99
C ARG A 58 -4.52 -10.20 -6.80
N GLY A 59 -4.72 -9.84 -8.07
CA GLY A 59 -3.70 -9.25 -8.92
C GLY A 59 -3.27 -7.88 -8.40
N GLN A 60 -4.22 -7.03 -8.02
CA GLN A 60 -3.93 -5.71 -7.45
C GLN A 60 -3.27 -5.79 -6.08
N VAL A 61 -3.69 -6.73 -5.24
CA VAL A 61 -3.03 -6.96 -3.95
C VAL A 61 -1.58 -7.39 -4.16
N VAL A 62 -1.32 -8.37 -5.03
CA VAL A 62 0.06 -8.78 -5.36
C VAL A 62 0.87 -7.60 -5.87
N ASN A 63 0.31 -6.78 -6.77
CA ASN A 63 0.96 -5.57 -7.28
C ASN A 63 1.32 -4.60 -6.15
N ALA A 64 0.40 -4.32 -5.22
CA ALA A 64 0.67 -3.44 -4.09
C ALA A 64 1.79 -3.96 -3.19
N TYR A 65 1.81 -5.26 -2.87
CA TYR A 65 2.89 -5.83 -2.06
C TYR A 65 4.22 -5.94 -2.81
N GLN A 66 4.23 -6.06 -4.15
CA GLN A 66 5.45 -5.91 -4.95
C GLN A 66 6.03 -4.49 -4.87
N HIS A 67 5.17 -3.47 -4.83
CA HIS A 67 5.61 -2.10 -4.57
C HIS A 67 6.19 -1.93 -3.16
N VAL A 68 5.57 -2.54 -2.14
CA VAL A 68 6.09 -2.57 -0.77
C VAL A 68 7.45 -3.29 -0.69
N TRP A 69 7.62 -4.41 -1.40
CA TRP A 69 8.92 -5.09 -1.50
C TRP A 69 10.05 -4.17 -2.00
N GLY A 70 9.73 -3.18 -2.83
CA GLY A 70 10.67 -2.19 -3.33
C GLY A 70 11.44 -1.43 -2.25
N TYR A 71 10.91 -1.33 -1.03
CA TYR A 71 11.58 -0.70 0.12
C TYR A 71 12.69 -1.58 0.73
N PHE A 72 12.57 -2.90 0.61
CA PHE A 72 13.50 -3.87 1.21
C PHE A 72 14.55 -4.36 0.22
N LYS A 73 14.29 -4.26 -1.11
CA LYS A 73 15.08 -4.90 -2.18
C LYS A 73 16.60 -4.70 -2.15
N ASN A 74 17.10 -3.61 -1.55
CA ASN A 74 18.54 -3.29 -1.50
C ASN A 74 19.20 -3.70 -0.17
N ARG A 75 18.42 -4.26 0.78
CA ARG A 75 18.87 -4.61 2.14
C ARG A 75 18.55 -6.06 2.51
N ALA A 76 17.41 -6.56 2.03
CA ALA A 76 16.99 -7.93 2.23
C ALA A 76 17.90 -8.90 1.47
N THR A 77 18.09 -10.07 2.07
CA THR A 77 18.81 -11.20 1.51
C THR A 77 18.07 -11.83 0.34
N ASP A 78 18.80 -12.60 -0.47
CA ASP A 78 18.18 -13.38 -1.56
C ASP A 78 17.17 -14.41 -1.04
N GLN A 79 17.38 -14.96 0.16
CA GLN A 79 16.45 -15.88 0.79
C GLN A 79 15.14 -15.18 1.17
N GLU A 80 15.20 -14.02 1.86
CA GLU A 80 14.00 -13.26 2.21
C GLU A 80 13.21 -12.82 0.96
N LYS A 81 13.92 -12.48 -0.12
CA LYS A 81 13.30 -12.20 -1.42
C LYS A 81 12.58 -13.42 -1.98
N ALA A 82 13.21 -14.59 -1.96
CA ALA A 82 12.63 -15.82 -2.45
C ALA A 82 11.35 -16.17 -1.65
N ASP A 83 11.45 -16.11 -0.32
CA ASP A 83 10.33 -16.40 0.59
C ASP A 83 9.15 -15.44 0.36
N PHE A 84 9.42 -14.13 0.23
CA PHE A 84 8.39 -13.13 -0.02
C PHE A 84 7.71 -13.34 -1.39
N MET A 85 8.47 -13.64 -2.44
CA MET A 85 7.91 -13.91 -3.77
C MET A 85 7.12 -15.22 -3.82
N GLN A 86 7.55 -16.23 -3.08
CA GLN A 86 6.79 -17.47 -2.91
C GLN A 86 5.46 -17.21 -2.21
N LEU A 87 5.45 -16.39 -1.15
CA LEU A 87 4.24 -16.02 -0.45
C LEU A 87 3.26 -15.25 -1.33
N LEU A 88 3.74 -14.32 -2.18
CA LEU A 88 2.90 -13.63 -3.17
C LEU A 88 2.28 -14.61 -4.18
N SER A 89 3.05 -15.62 -4.60
CA SER A 89 2.56 -16.67 -5.50
C SER A 89 1.47 -17.51 -4.85
N ALA A 90 1.66 -17.92 -3.60
CA ALA A 90 0.67 -18.65 -2.79
C ALA A 90 -0.62 -17.82 -2.62
N TYR A 91 -0.49 -16.55 -2.26
CA TYR A 91 -1.64 -15.63 -2.14
C TYR A 91 -2.41 -15.53 -3.46
N ARG A 92 -1.71 -15.37 -4.59
CA ARG A 92 -2.37 -15.29 -5.91
C ARG A 92 -3.20 -16.54 -6.23
N LYS A 93 -2.72 -17.72 -5.82
CA LYS A 93 -3.42 -19.01 -5.97
C LYS A 93 -4.53 -19.21 -4.94
N GLY A 94 -4.56 -18.42 -3.87
CA GLY A 94 -5.52 -18.55 -2.76
C GLY A 94 -5.08 -19.52 -1.68
N GLU A 95 -3.78 -19.81 -1.62
CA GLU A 95 -3.14 -20.67 -0.64
C GLU A 95 -2.61 -19.87 0.56
N ALA A 96 -2.69 -18.54 0.52
CA ALA A 96 -2.34 -17.62 1.59
C ALA A 96 -3.35 -16.46 1.66
N SER A 97 -3.41 -15.79 2.80
CA SER A 97 -4.27 -14.65 3.08
C SER A 97 -3.54 -13.30 2.95
N GLN A 98 -4.28 -12.20 2.97
CA GLN A 98 -3.66 -10.87 3.07
C GLN A 98 -2.95 -10.66 4.42
N ASP A 99 -3.42 -11.32 5.49
CA ASP A 99 -2.78 -11.18 6.80
C ASP A 99 -1.39 -11.83 6.81
N ASP A 100 -1.22 -12.96 6.12
CA ASP A 100 0.10 -13.58 5.94
C ASP A 100 1.07 -12.63 5.23
N LEU A 101 0.60 -11.94 4.19
CA LEU A 101 1.38 -10.90 3.49
C LEU A 101 1.73 -9.72 4.41
N ALA A 102 0.76 -9.23 5.19
CA ALA A 102 0.98 -8.15 6.14
C ALA A 102 1.99 -8.56 7.23
N GLN A 103 1.88 -9.78 7.76
CA GLN A 103 2.81 -10.32 8.76
C GLN A 103 4.23 -10.45 8.20
N ALA A 104 4.39 -10.93 6.97
CA ALA A 104 5.69 -10.99 6.31
C ALA A 104 6.33 -9.60 6.17
N VAL A 105 5.55 -8.57 5.80
CA VAL A 105 6.05 -7.19 5.76
C VAL A 105 6.42 -6.68 7.16
N ARG A 106 5.60 -6.96 8.19
CA ARG A 106 5.91 -6.57 9.58
C ARG A 106 7.20 -7.23 10.08
N ALA A 107 7.46 -8.49 9.73
CA ALA A 107 8.70 -9.18 10.05
C ALA A 107 9.90 -8.51 9.38
N LEU A 108 9.79 -8.13 8.09
CA LEU A 108 10.83 -7.38 7.39
C LEU A 108 11.05 -5.99 8.00
N LEU A 109 10.00 -5.30 8.47
CA LEU A 109 10.13 -4.01 9.14
C LEU A 109 10.85 -4.11 10.49
N ALA A 110 10.74 -5.23 11.20
CA ALA A 110 11.50 -5.45 12.44
C ALA A 110 13.01 -5.53 12.21
N ILE A 111 13.43 -6.03 11.04
CA ILE A 111 14.84 -6.15 10.63
C ILE A 111 15.32 -4.87 9.91
N TYR A 112 14.45 -4.31 9.08
CA TYR A 112 14.71 -3.14 8.23
C TYR A 112 13.67 -2.03 8.50
N PRO A 113 13.78 -1.31 9.63
CA PRO A 113 12.79 -0.31 10.02
C PRO A 113 12.54 0.75 8.95
N ASN A 114 11.27 1.11 8.78
CA ASN A 114 10.86 2.11 7.81
C ASN A 114 9.61 2.84 8.32
N ALA A 115 9.83 4.02 8.91
CA ALA A 115 8.77 4.84 9.49
C ALA A 115 7.65 5.22 8.51
N TYR A 116 7.95 5.24 7.20
CA TYR A 116 6.95 5.51 6.17
C TYR A 116 6.00 4.32 5.98
N LEU A 117 6.55 3.11 5.84
CA LEU A 117 5.74 1.89 5.68
C LEU A 117 5.02 1.49 6.97
N GLU A 118 5.61 1.70 8.14
CA GLU A 118 5.00 1.42 9.44
C GLU A 118 3.68 2.17 9.65
N ARG A 119 3.51 3.33 8.99
CA ARG A 119 2.29 4.14 9.03
C ARG A 119 1.27 3.75 7.95
N SER A 120 1.55 2.76 7.12
CA SER A 120 0.66 2.38 6.02
C SER A 120 -0.59 1.66 6.51
N SER A 121 -1.76 2.09 6.04
CA SER A 121 -3.04 1.44 6.36
C SER A 121 -3.17 0.03 5.77
N LEU A 122 -2.41 -0.29 4.71
CA LEU A 122 -2.32 -1.65 4.17
C LEU A 122 -1.90 -2.67 5.23
N LEU A 123 -1.00 -2.27 6.14
CA LEU A 123 -0.43 -3.14 7.18
C LEU A 123 -1.17 -3.04 8.51
N ASN A 124 -1.99 -2.01 8.71
CA ASN A 124 -2.63 -1.73 10.00
C ASN A 124 -4.15 -1.66 9.84
N LYS A 125 -4.73 -2.49 8.95
CA LYS A 125 -6.17 -2.54 8.70
C LYS A 125 -6.92 -2.49 10.04
N ARG A 126 -7.74 -1.44 10.17
CA ARG A 126 -8.59 -1.18 11.33
C ARG A 126 -9.76 -2.15 11.39
#